data_AF-A0A660U052-F1
#
_entry.id   AF-A0A660U052-F1
#
_cell.length_a   1.000
_cell.length_b   1.000
_cell.length_c   1.000
_cell.angle_alpha   90.00
_cell.angle_beta   90.00
_cell.angle_gamma   90.00
#
_symmetry.space_group_name_H-M   'P 1'
#
loop_
_entity.id
_entity.type
_entity.pdbx_description
1 polymer ?
#
loop_
_entity_poly.entity_id
_entity_poly.type
_entity_poly.pdbx_seq_one_letter_code
_entity_poly.pdbx_strand_id
1 'polypeptide(L)'
;MKENDILKKLRMFDTPSITNVVATYPGNPLCLEIYTPWQVNWYTDSSIKCMFPELCPLAGYAVTCIYGLPDSGYNKYTFMVIIN
;
A
#
# COMPACT_ATOMS: atom_id res chain seq x y z
N MET A 1 -9.72 20.77 -4.11
CA MET A 1 -8.84 20.14 -5.13
C MET A 1 -9.52 18.87 -5.59
N LYS A 2 -9.60 18.56 -6.89
CA LYS A 2 -10.22 17.29 -7.32
C LYS A 2 -9.29 16.14 -6.94
N GLU A 3 -9.82 14.97 -6.56
CA GLU A 3 -8.97 13.84 -6.11
C GLU A 3 -7.94 13.40 -7.15
N ASN A 4 -8.31 13.45 -8.45
CA ASN A 4 -7.37 13.19 -9.53
C ASN A 4 -6.16 14.14 -9.54
N ASP A 5 -6.31 15.38 -9.06
CA ASP A 5 -5.20 16.32 -8.95
C ASP A 5 -4.30 15.97 -7.75
N ILE A 6 -4.86 15.39 -6.68
CA ILE A 6 -4.09 14.84 -5.55
C ILE A 6 -3.22 13.68 -6.05
N LEU A 7 -3.81 12.73 -6.76
CA LEU A 7 -3.08 11.56 -7.30
C LEU A 7 -1.93 11.96 -8.23
N LYS A 8 -2.14 12.97 -9.08
CA LYS A 8 -1.07 13.49 -9.95
C LYS A 8 0.07 14.12 -9.15
N LYS A 9 -0.24 14.85 -8.08
CA LYS A 9 0.78 15.45 -7.20
C LYS A 9 1.56 14.39 -6.42
N LEU A 10 0.88 13.33 -5.95
CA LEU A 10 1.54 12.24 -5.21
C LEU A 10 2.61 11.55 -6.05
N ARG A 11 2.42 11.43 -7.37
CA ARG A 11 3.42 10.85 -8.29
C ARG A 11 4.71 11.66 -8.42
N MET A 12 4.73 12.91 -7.95
CA MET A 12 5.92 13.75 -7.96
C MET A 12 6.86 13.47 -6.78
N PHE A 13 6.43 12.64 -5.82
CA PHE A 13 7.21 12.26 -4.65
C PHE A 13 7.61 10.78 -4.74
N ASP A 14 8.75 10.45 -4.16
CA ASP A 14 9.21 9.08 -4.02
C ASP A 14 8.49 8.36 -2.88
N THR A 15 8.31 7.03 -3.02
CA THR A 15 7.64 6.19 -2.02
C THR A 15 8.28 6.27 -0.63
N PRO A 16 9.62 6.30 -0.47
CA PRO A 16 10.26 6.49 0.85
C PRO A 16 9.88 7.81 1.52
N SER A 17 9.87 8.93 0.81
CA SER A 17 9.45 10.23 1.37
C SER A 17 8.00 10.20 1.87
N ILE A 18 7.09 9.59 1.12
CA ILE A 18 5.69 9.43 1.54
C ILE A 18 5.61 8.55 2.80
N THR A 19 6.32 7.43 2.82
CA THR A 19 6.36 6.51 3.97
C THR A 19 6.87 7.20 5.23
N ASN A 20 7.92 8.03 5.12
CA ASN A 20 8.42 8.82 6.25
C ASN A 20 7.34 9.75 6.81
N VAL A 21 6.66 10.52 5.94
CA VAL A 21 5.60 11.45 6.39
C VAL A 21 4.46 10.72 7.09
N VAL A 22 4.02 9.59 6.54
CA VAL A 22 2.91 8.81 7.09
C VAL A 22 3.30 8.09 8.38
N ALA A 23 4.57 7.75 8.56
CA ALA A 23 5.02 6.98 9.73
C ALA A 23 5.52 7.84 10.90
N THR A 24 6.10 9.02 10.64
CA THR A 24 6.91 9.74 11.64
C THR A 24 6.41 11.13 12.01
N TYR A 25 5.17 11.51 11.66
CA TYR A 25 4.59 12.81 12.05
C TYR A 25 3.73 12.68 13.33
N PRO A 26 4.33 12.73 14.54
CA PRO A 26 3.59 12.54 15.79
C PRO A 26 2.51 13.62 15.97
N GLY A 27 1.33 13.20 16.42
CA GLY A 27 0.20 14.09 16.70
C GLY A 27 -0.60 14.54 15.47
N ASN A 28 -0.25 14.10 14.26
CA ASN A 28 -1.06 14.32 13.07
C ASN A 28 -2.13 13.22 12.96
N PRO A 29 -3.43 13.54 12.73
CA PRO A 29 -4.50 12.54 12.60
C PRO A 29 -4.31 11.55 11.44
N LEU A 30 -3.44 11.85 10.48
CA LEU A 30 -3.13 10.98 9.34
C LEU A 30 -1.83 10.17 9.52
N CYS A 31 -1.16 10.29 10.67
CA CYS A 31 0.03 9.49 10.98
C CYS A 31 -0.40 8.06 11.36
N LEU A 32 0.19 7.06 10.72
CA LEU A 32 -0.09 5.64 10.98
C LEU A 32 0.86 5.01 12.01
N GLU A 33 1.88 5.75 12.46
CA GLU A 33 2.84 5.31 13.49
C GLU A 33 3.51 3.95 13.18
N ILE A 34 3.67 3.62 11.90
CA ILE A 34 4.27 2.36 11.40
C ILE A 34 5.80 2.29 11.52
N TYR A 35 6.39 3.16 12.35
CA TYR A 35 7.82 3.20 12.64
C TYR A 35 8.05 3.15 14.16
N THR A 36 8.81 2.15 14.63
CA THR A 36 9.22 2.05 16.03
C THR A 36 10.72 2.39 16.17
N PRO A 37 11.08 3.51 16.81
CA PRO A 37 12.48 3.96 16.91
C PRO A 37 13.41 2.97 17.60
N TRP A 38 12.88 2.20 18.56
CA TRP A 38 13.65 1.27 19.39
C TRP A 38 13.99 -0.05 18.71
N GLN A 39 13.23 -0.42 17.68
CA GLN A 39 13.44 -1.65 16.93
C GLN A 39 14.10 -1.40 15.58
N VAL A 40 14.18 -0.14 15.13
CA VAL A 40 14.72 0.30 13.82
C VAL A 40 14.11 -0.47 12.64
N ASN A 41 12.96 -1.11 12.87
CA ASN A 41 12.27 -1.91 11.89
C ASN A 41 11.01 -1.16 11.46
N TRP A 42 10.88 -1.00 10.16
CA TRP A 42 9.65 -0.56 9.52
C TRP A 42 8.66 -1.72 9.51
N TYR A 43 7.37 -1.47 9.74
CA TYR A 43 6.31 -2.47 9.55
C TYR A 43 5.99 -2.66 8.05
N THR A 44 7.00 -2.63 7.18
CA THR A 44 6.86 -2.79 5.74
C THR A 44 7.44 -4.13 5.29
N ASP A 45 6.70 -4.81 4.41
CA ASP A 45 7.20 -6.00 3.75
C ASP A 45 8.10 -5.61 2.56
N SER A 46 9.34 -6.10 2.55
CA SER A 46 10.32 -5.87 1.49
C SER A 46 10.39 -7.02 0.47
N SER A 47 9.55 -8.05 0.62
CA SER A 47 9.45 -9.18 -0.31
C SER A 47 8.90 -8.75 -1.68
N ILE A 48 8.04 -7.73 -1.70
CA ILE A 48 7.42 -7.18 -2.92
C ILE A 48 8.43 -6.30 -3.66
N LYS A 49 8.63 -6.57 -4.95
CA LYS A 49 9.56 -5.81 -5.81
C LYS A 49 8.85 -5.27 -7.05
N CYS A 50 9.28 -4.10 -7.51
CA CYS A 50 8.77 -3.52 -8.75
C CYS A 50 9.25 -4.31 -9.97
N MET A 51 8.31 -4.73 -10.83
CA MET A 51 8.62 -5.42 -12.08
C MET A 51 9.12 -4.45 -13.16
N PHE A 52 8.69 -3.17 -13.12
CA PHE A 52 8.98 -2.14 -14.12
C PHE A 52 9.46 -0.84 -13.46
N PRO A 53 10.72 -0.78 -12.98
CA PRO A 53 11.25 0.39 -12.28
C PRO A 53 11.30 1.67 -13.14
N GLU A 54 11.26 1.56 -14.46
CA GLU A 54 11.28 2.66 -15.42
C GLU A 54 9.98 3.49 -15.45
N LEU A 55 8.87 2.97 -14.92
CA LEU A 55 7.55 3.63 -14.98
C LEU A 55 7.38 4.78 -13.98
N CYS A 56 8.41 5.11 -13.20
CA CYS A 56 8.39 6.13 -12.14
C CYS A 56 7.32 5.84 -11.04
N PRO A 57 7.26 6.65 -9.96
CA PRO A 57 6.25 6.47 -8.91
C PRO A 57 4.82 6.64 -9.45
N LEU A 58 3.93 5.71 -9.08
CA LEU A 58 2.52 5.70 -9.45
C LEU A 58 1.64 5.80 -8.21
N ALA A 59 0.49 6.46 -8.37
CA ALA A 59 -0.54 6.61 -7.33
C ALA A 59 -1.94 6.39 -7.94
N GLY A 60 -2.80 5.71 -7.19
CA GLY A 60 -4.16 5.36 -7.55
C GLY A 60 -4.94 4.81 -6.36
N TYR A 61 -6.19 4.39 -6.60
CA TYR A 61 -7.03 3.79 -5.57
C TYR A 61 -6.73 2.29 -5.42
N ALA A 62 -6.66 1.83 -4.18
CA ALA A 62 -6.49 0.41 -3.89
C ALA A 62 -7.83 -0.32 -4.04
N VAL A 63 -7.84 -1.39 -4.84
CA VAL A 63 -8.93 -2.37 -4.89
C VAL A 63 -8.37 -3.68 -4.36
N THR A 64 -8.90 -4.15 -3.24
CA THR A 64 -8.37 -5.33 -2.55
C THR A 64 -9.06 -6.60 -3.03
N CYS A 65 -8.28 -7.64 -3.28
CA CYS A 65 -8.79 -8.96 -3.65
C CYS A 65 -8.17 -9.99 -2.71
N ILE A 66 -8.96 -10.97 -2.28
CA ILE A 66 -8.47 -12.07 -1.46
C ILE A 66 -8.44 -13.32 -2.33
N TYR A 67 -7.27 -13.97 -2.35
CA TYR A 67 -7.04 -15.23 -3.04
C TYR A 67 -6.79 -16.32 -2.00
N GLY A 68 -7.37 -17.50 -2.21
CA GLY A 68 -7.19 -18.67 -1.36
C GLY A 68 -7.08 -19.94 -2.20
N LEU A 69 -6.43 -20.97 -1.65
CA LEU A 69 -6.42 -22.28 -2.30
C LEU A 69 -7.84 -22.86 -2.32
N PRO A 70 -8.26 -23.52 -3.41
CA PRO A 70 -9.56 -24.16 -3.47
C PRO A 70 -9.62 -25.30 -2.45
N ASP A 71 -10.59 -25.25 -1.54
CA ASP A 71 -10.85 -26.35 -0.61
C ASP A 71 -11.61 -27.47 -1.35
N SER A 72 -11.09 -28.70 -1.26
CA SER A 72 -11.70 -29.90 -1.84
C SER A 72 -13.13 -30.19 -1.37
N GLY A 73 -13.55 -29.65 -0.22
CA GLY A 73 -14.89 -29.83 0.35
C GLY A 73 -15.90 -28.72 0.07
N TYR A 74 -15.50 -27.56 -0.48
CA TYR A 74 -16.36 -26.39 -0.63
C TYR A 74 -16.19 -25.69 -1.99
N ASN A 75 -17.05 -26.07 -2.95
CA ASN A 75 -17.06 -25.56 -4.33
C ASN A 75 -17.52 -24.08 -4.51
N LYS A 76 -17.72 -23.32 -3.44
CA LYS A 76 -18.35 -21.99 -3.51
C LYS A 76 -17.37 -20.83 -3.73
N TYR A 77 -16.08 -21.04 -3.46
CA TYR A 77 -15.04 -20.04 -3.64
C TYR A 77 -14.13 -20.47 -4.79
N THR A 78 -14.35 -19.89 -5.97
CA THR A 78 -13.37 -19.94 -7.07
C THR A 78 -12.21 -18.99 -6.74
N PHE A 79 -11.05 -19.15 -7.39
CA PHE A 79 -9.79 -18.47 -7.06
C PHE A 79 -9.86 -16.96 -6.78
N MET A 80 -10.89 -16.25 -7.24
CA MET A 80 -10.99 -14.79 -7.16
C MET A 80 -12.27 -14.37 -6.43
N VAL A 81 -12.13 -13.86 -5.20
CA VAL A 81 -13.20 -13.11 -4.51
C VAL A 81 -12.77 -11.65 -4.43
N ILE A 82 -13.48 -10.78 -5.15
CA ILE A 82 -13.33 -9.33 -5.07
C ILE A 82 -14.26 -8.84 -3.95
N ILE A 83 -13.70 -8.24 -2.92
CA ILE A 83 -14.47 -7.63 -1.83
C ILE A 83 -14.46 -6.13 -2.10
N ASN A 84 -15.65 -5.52 -2.19
CA ASN A 84 -15.84 -4.09 -2.48
C ASN A 84 -16.02 -3.32 -1.17
#